data_AF-A0A6L7NHU0-F1
#
_entry.id   AF-A0A6L7NHU0-F1
#
_cell.length_a   1.000
_cell.length_b   1.000
_cell.length_c   1.000
_cell.angle_alpha   90.00
_cell.angle_beta   90.00
_cell.angle_gamma   90.00
#
_symmetry.space_group_name_H-M   'P 1'
#
loop_
_entity.id
_entity.type
_entity.pdbx_description
1 polymer ?
#
loop_
_entity_poly.entity_id
_entity_poly.type
_entity_poly.pdbx_seq_one_letter_code
_entity_poly.pdbx_strand_id
1 'polypeptide(L)'
;MPTLRRRKDFPATLLTPQGKALSECYAFVDIVTTVSEGVRSTTWEGRITSLSEPQHAYAGMYALRPKGADEASRIQIVRGADVRLGVTSDEYEFRGAGDPPQLP
;
A
#
# COMPACT_ATOMS: atom_id res chain seq x y z
N MET A 1 20.70 -15.74 -6.28
CA MET A 1 20.57 -14.28 -6.12
C MET A 1 20.08 -14.00 -4.70
N PRO A 2 20.74 -13.15 -3.91
CA PRO A 2 20.24 -12.79 -2.59
C PRO A 2 19.00 -11.91 -2.72
N THR A 3 17.91 -12.34 -2.10
CA THR A 3 16.65 -11.62 -2.05
C THR A 3 16.34 -11.33 -0.59
N LEU A 4 16.15 -10.05 -0.25
CA LEU A 4 15.72 -9.64 1.08
C LEU A 4 14.23 -9.33 1.01
N ARG A 5 13.42 -10.06 1.79
CA ARG A 5 11.99 -9.81 1.96
C ARG A 5 11.74 -9.20 3.33
N ARG A 6 11.05 -8.07 3.37
CA ARG A 6 10.65 -7.41 4.62
C ARG A 6 9.17 -7.11 4.58
N ARG A 7 8.43 -7.64 5.53
CA ARG A 7 7.04 -7.27 5.77
C ARG A 7 6.97 -6.18 6.83
N LYS A 8 6.09 -5.20 6.63
CA LYS A 8 5.77 -4.17 7.64
C LYS A 8 4.28 -3.88 7.62
N ASP A 9 3.68 -3.73 8.81
CA ASP A 9 2.29 -3.38 9.00
C ASP A 9 2.21 -2.03 9.73
N PHE A 10 1.32 -1.13 9.31
CA PHE A 10 1.26 0.24 9.85
C PHE A 10 -0.09 0.93 9.59
N PRO A 11 -0.49 1.86 10.48
CA PRO A 11 -1.60 2.77 10.21
C PRO A 11 -1.19 3.82 9.17
N ALA A 12 -2.11 4.17 8.27
CA ALA A 12 -1.86 5.09 7.18
C ALA A 12 -3.12 5.89 6.80
N THR A 13 -2.94 6.93 6.00
CA THR A 13 -4.02 7.64 5.32
C THR A 13 -3.93 7.36 3.82
N LEU A 14 -5.02 6.88 3.24
CA LEU A 14 -5.19 6.80 1.80
C LEU A 14 -5.53 8.21 1.26
N LEU A 15 -4.81 8.61 0.23
CA LEU A 15 -4.89 9.92 -0.39
C LEU A 15 -5.18 9.75 -1.88
N THR A 16 -5.91 10.71 -2.46
CA THR A 16 -5.93 10.91 -3.92
C THR A 16 -4.51 11.15 -4.45
N PRO A 17 -4.25 10.96 -5.77
CA PRO A 17 -2.98 11.33 -6.38
C PRO A 17 -2.57 12.79 -6.15
N GLN A 18 -3.53 13.67 -5.92
CA GLN A 18 -3.33 15.11 -5.64
C GLN A 18 -3.08 15.41 -4.16
N GLY A 19 -3.04 14.40 -3.28
CA GLY A 19 -2.75 14.56 -1.85
C GLY A 19 -3.96 14.87 -0.97
N LYS A 20 -5.19 14.88 -1.50
CA LYS A 20 -6.42 14.98 -0.69
C LYS A 20 -6.67 13.67 0.07
N ALA A 21 -6.89 13.75 1.38
CA ALA A 21 -7.23 12.60 2.23
C ALA A 21 -8.59 11.99 1.86
N LEU A 22 -8.64 10.66 1.83
CA LEU A 22 -9.85 9.87 1.51
C LEU A 22 -10.30 9.03 2.69
N SER A 23 -9.40 8.26 3.30
CA SER A 23 -9.76 7.38 4.42
C SER A 23 -8.54 7.06 5.26
N GLU A 24 -8.74 6.93 6.57
CA GLU A 24 -7.77 6.30 7.45
C GLU A 24 -7.82 4.78 7.26
N CYS A 25 -6.67 4.14 7.27
CA CYS A 25 -6.56 2.74 6.94
C CYS A 25 -5.44 2.06 7.73
N TYR A 26 -5.51 0.73 7.80
CA TYR A 26 -4.38 -0.10 8.19
C TYR A 26 -3.87 -0.83 6.95
N ALA A 27 -2.57 -0.82 6.74
CA ALA A 27 -1.95 -1.44 5.58
C ALA A 27 -0.76 -2.30 6.00
N PHE A 28 -0.49 -3.33 5.22
CA PHE A 28 0.79 -4.01 5.24
C PHE A 28 1.46 -3.94 3.87
N VAL A 29 2.79 -3.95 3.88
CA VAL A 29 3.63 -3.99 2.69
C VAL A 29 4.62 -5.13 2.79
N ASP A 30 4.80 -5.84 1.69
CA ASP A 30 5.90 -6.75 1.42
C ASP A 30 6.89 -6.04 0.49
N ILE A 31 8.09 -5.80 1.00
CA ILE A 31 9.18 -5.17 0.27
C ILE A 31 10.17 -6.25 -0.12
N VAL A 32 10.40 -6.40 -1.42
CA VAL A 32 11.37 -7.33 -2.00
C VAL A 32 12.51 -6.53 -2.59
N THR A 33 13.71 -6.67 -2.02
CA THR A 33 14.93 -6.13 -2.58
C THR A 33 15.73 -7.25 -3.23
N THR A 34 16.01 -7.11 -4.51
CA THR A 34 16.86 -8.03 -5.28
C THR A 34 18.19 -7.35 -5.59
N VAL A 35 19.30 -8.02 -5.29
CA VAL A 35 20.65 -7.54 -5.64
C VAL A 35 21.22 -8.50 -6.69
N SER A 36 21.47 -7.98 -7.90
CA SER A 36 22.05 -8.73 -9.01
C SER A 36 23.13 -7.87 -9.68
N GLU A 37 24.34 -8.41 -9.83
CA GLU A 37 25.43 -7.78 -10.59
C GLU A 37 25.73 -6.32 -10.20
N GLY A 38 25.60 -5.98 -8.91
CA GLY A 38 25.80 -4.60 -8.42
C GLY A 38 24.59 -3.68 -8.57
N VAL A 39 23.52 -4.11 -9.23
CA VAL A 39 22.25 -3.39 -9.32
C VAL A 39 21.33 -3.83 -8.17
N ARG A 40 20.86 -2.86 -7.39
CA ARG A 40 19.83 -3.05 -6.36
C ARG A 40 18.48 -2.64 -6.93
N SER A 41 17.55 -3.58 -7.02
CA SER A 41 16.16 -3.34 -7.40
C SER A 41 15.24 -3.56 -6.20
N THR A 42 14.29 -2.65 -6.01
CA THR A 42 13.29 -2.75 -4.94
C THR A 42 11.91 -2.74 -5.56
N THR A 43 11.13 -3.78 -5.29
CA THR A 43 9.71 -3.85 -5.61
C THR A 43 8.93 -4.02 -4.32
N TRP A 44 7.75 -3.42 -4.23
CA TRP A 44 6.89 -3.61 -3.07
C TRP A 44 5.42 -3.67 -3.47
N GLU A 45 4.70 -4.49 -2.74
CA GLU A 45 3.26 -4.68 -2.86
C GLU A 45 2.67 -4.76 -1.47
N GLY A 46 1.36 -4.68 -1.36
CA GLY A 46 0.73 -4.69 -0.06
C GLY A 46 -0.77 -4.82 -0.14
N ARG A 47 -1.37 -4.76 1.04
CA ARG A 47 -2.81 -4.78 1.19
C ARG A 47 -3.26 -3.75 2.21
N ILE A 48 -4.34 -3.05 1.89
CA ILE A 48 -5.11 -2.28 2.86
C ILE A 48 -6.10 -3.25 3.48
N THR A 49 -6.11 -3.38 4.80
CA THR A 49 -6.92 -4.37 5.54
C THR A 49 -8.05 -3.75 6.33
N SER A 50 -8.10 -2.43 6.43
CA SER A 50 -9.21 -1.69 7.03
C SER A 50 -9.30 -0.30 6.42
N LEU A 51 -10.52 0.21 6.30
CA LEU A 51 -10.83 1.57 5.87
C LEU A 51 -11.85 2.17 6.84
N SER A 52 -11.62 3.41 7.24
CA SER A 52 -12.59 4.18 8.03
C SER A 52 -13.87 4.48 7.23
N GLU A 53 -13.76 4.55 5.90
CA GLU A 53 -14.84 4.89 4.97
C GLU A 53 -14.94 3.84 3.85
N PRO A 54 -15.55 2.67 4.11
CA PRO A 54 -15.62 1.57 3.15
C PRO A 54 -16.60 1.82 1.98
N GLN A 55 -17.26 2.98 1.96
CA GLN A 55 -18.29 3.31 0.96
C GLN A 55 -17.71 3.57 -0.45
N HIS A 56 -16.38 3.59 -0.58
CA HIS A 56 -15.70 3.85 -1.83
C HIS A 56 -15.06 2.58 -2.38
N ALA A 57 -15.48 2.17 -3.58
CA ALA A 57 -14.73 1.20 -4.37
C ALA A 57 -13.49 1.89 -4.95
N TYR A 58 -12.32 1.61 -4.38
CA TYR A 58 -11.06 2.17 -4.87
C TYR A 58 -10.48 1.35 -6.03
N ALA A 59 -10.05 2.04 -7.09
CA ALA A 59 -9.36 1.43 -8.22
C ALA A 59 -8.41 2.45 -8.88
N GLY A 60 -7.21 2.01 -9.26
CA GLY A 60 -6.22 2.87 -9.93
C GLY A 60 -5.20 3.51 -8.98
N MET A 61 -4.75 4.72 -9.31
CA MET A 61 -3.63 5.36 -8.62
C MET A 61 -4.07 6.14 -7.39
N TYR A 62 -3.32 5.98 -6.30
CA TYR A 62 -3.50 6.69 -5.04
C TYR A 62 -2.13 6.96 -4.39
N ALA A 63 -2.13 7.66 -3.26
CA ALA A 63 -0.97 7.76 -2.41
C ALA A 63 -1.29 7.23 -1.01
N LEU A 64 -0.34 6.53 -0.41
CA LEU A 64 -0.43 5.95 0.91
C LEU A 64 0.58 6.67 1.81
N ARG A 65 0.09 7.37 2.84
CA ARG A 65 0.94 8.07 3.80
C ARG A 65 0.88 7.39 5.17
N PRO A 66 1.98 6.82 5.67
CA PRO A 66 2.04 6.30 7.04
C PRO A 66 1.67 7.39 8.06
N LYS A 67 1.03 7.00 9.16
CA LYS A 67 0.71 7.92 10.24
C LYS A 67 2.01 8.48 10.84
N GLY A 68 2.12 9.80 10.91
CA GLY A 68 3.33 10.48 11.41
C GLY A 68 4.45 10.63 10.37
N ALA A 69 4.25 10.21 9.13
CA ALA A 69 5.16 10.50 8.03
C ALA A 69 4.74 11.77 7.27
N ASP A 70 5.74 12.54 6.82
CA ASP A 70 5.51 13.74 5.99
C ASP A 70 5.27 13.39 4.52
N GLU A 71 5.85 12.27 4.05
CA GLU A 71 5.80 11.84 2.65
C GLU A 71 4.80 10.71 2.42
N ALA A 72 4.15 10.72 1.25
CA ALA A 72 3.25 9.68 0.79
C ALA A 72 3.90 8.87 -0.33
N SER A 73 3.77 7.54 -0.26
CA SER A 73 4.22 6.65 -1.33
C SER A 73 3.09 6.44 -2.33
N ARG A 74 3.42 6.48 -3.63
CA ARG A 74 2.44 6.22 -4.68
C ARG A 74 2.13 4.73 -4.75
N ILE A 75 0.84 4.41 -4.83
CA ILE A 75 0.35 3.05 -4.97
C ILE A 75 -0.64 2.96 -6.12
N GLN A 76 -0.66 1.80 -6.77
CA GLN A 76 -1.70 1.39 -7.70
C GLN A 76 -2.52 0.29 -7.04
N ILE A 77 -3.80 0.54 -6.78
CA ILE A 77 -4.75 -0.47 -6.32
C ILE A 77 -5.12 -1.35 -7.52
N VAL A 78 -4.76 -2.64 -7.42
CA VAL A 78 -4.84 -3.62 -8.51
C VAL A 78 -5.97 -4.63 -8.32
N ARG A 79 -6.43 -4.84 -7.08
CA ARG A 79 -7.61 -5.64 -6.76
C ARG A 79 -8.37 -4.95 -5.63
N GLY A 80 -9.64 -4.62 -5.89
CA GLY A 80 -10.55 -4.05 -4.90
C GLY A 80 -11.20 -5.13 -4.04
N ALA A 81 -11.99 -4.69 -3.06
CA ALA A 81 -12.75 -5.57 -2.17
C ALA A 81 -13.54 -6.61 -2.98
N ASP A 82 -13.12 -7.87 -2.91
CA ASP A 82 -13.96 -8.97 -3.39
C ASP A 82 -15.20 -8.99 -2.52
N VAL A 83 -16.38 -8.91 -3.13
CA VAL A 83 -17.65 -9.20 -2.46
C VAL A 83 -17.64 -10.70 -2.13
N ARG A 84 -16.96 -11.07 -1.03
CA ARG A 84 -17.08 -12.40 -0.45
C ARG A 84 -18.47 -12.47 0.15
N LEU A 85 -19.31 -13.33 -0.40
CA LEU A 85 -20.64 -13.67 0.11
C LEU A 85 -20.58 -13.84 1.64
N GLY A 86 -21.04 -12.81 2.38
CA GLY A 86 -21.16 -12.82 3.83
C GLY A 86 -19.99 -12.25 4.64
N VAL A 87 -18.91 -11.76 4.02
CA VAL A 87 -17.81 -11.06 4.73
C VAL A 87 -17.43 -9.80 3.93
N THR A 88 -17.84 -8.62 4.42
CA THR A 88 -17.31 -7.34 3.94
C THR A 88 -15.88 -7.19 4.47
N SER A 89 -14.93 -7.87 3.83
CA SER A 89 -13.51 -7.59 4.03
C SER A 89 -13.16 -6.54 2.99
N ASP A 90 -13.08 -5.27 3.41
CA ASP A 90 -12.69 -4.13 2.58
C ASP A 90 -11.18 -4.16 2.31
N GLU A 91 -10.71 -5.30 1.82
CA GLU A 91 -9.31 -5.56 1.54
C GLU A 91 -8.96 -5.12 0.12
N TYR A 92 -7.95 -4.25 0.00
CA TYR A 92 -7.49 -3.74 -1.30
C TYR A 92 -6.03 -4.12 -1.51
N GLU A 93 -5.74 -4.88 -2.56
CA GLU A 93 -4.36 -5.19 -2.95
C GLU A 93 -3.80 -4.05 -3.79
N PHE A 94 -2.57 -3.65 -3.50
CA PHE A 94 -1.89 -2.60 -4.23
C PHE A 94 -0.45 -2.96 -4.56
N ARG A 95 0.09 -2.27 -5.57
CA ARG A 95 1.50 -2.27 -5.92
C ARG A 95 2.09 -0.89 -5.73
N GLY A 96 3.30 -0.86 -5.20
CA GLY A 96 4.08 0.34 -5.07
C GLY A 96 4.58 0.88 -6.40
N ALA A 97 4.53 2.20 -6.57
CA ALA A 97 5.22 2.90 -7.64
C ALA A 97 6.35 3.75 -7.05
N GLY A 98 7.60 3.37 -7.33
CA GLY A 98 8.78 4.01 -6.75
C GLY A 98 9.13 3.46 -5.37
N ASP A 99 9.63 4.32 -4.48
CA ASP A 99 10.14 3.90 -3.18
C ASP A 99 9.03 3.50 -2.19
N PRO A 100 9.26 2.46 -1.36
CA PRO A 100 8.33 2.03 -0.34
C PRO A 100 8.15 3.09 0.76
N PRO A 101 7.05 3.02 1.53
CA PRO A 101 6.78 3.98 2.60
C PRO A 101 7.90 3.96 3.64
N GLN A 102 8.42 5.14 3.95
CA GLN A 102 9.29 5.32 5.09
C GLN A 102 8.41 5.39 6.34
N LEU A 103 8.49 4.34 7.15
CA LEU A 103 7.81 4.33 8.45
C LEU A 103 8.67 5.10 9.45
N PRO A 104 8.06 5.96 10.29
CA PRO A 104 8.76 6.62 11.39
C PRO A 104 9.32 5.61 12.41
#